data_AF-A0A9E4H1W7-F1
#
_entry.id   AF-A0A9E4H1W7-F1
#
_cell.length_a   1.000
_cell.length_b   1.000
_cell.length_c   1.000
_cell.angle_alpha   90.00
_cell.angle_beta   90.00
_cell.angle_gamma   90.00
#
_symmetry.space_group_name_H-M   'P 1'
#
loop_
_entity.id
_entity.type
_entity.pdbx_description
1 polymer ?
#
loop_
_entity_poly.entity_id
_entity_poly.type
_entity_poly.pdbx_seq_one_letter_code
_entity_poly.pdbx_strand_id
1 'polypeptide(L)'
;MDMTTYQKMTNAQLIGRKVRTLRTLSNRVEEIPIGTALTIVRKHSGFHLTGDRCEHCGVRVFIHGVEASAVELISEDSKELAV
;
A
#
# COMPACT_ATOMS: atom_id res chain seq x y z
N MET A 1 3.68 2.31 -14.42
CA MET A 1 4.82 1.37 -14.38
C MET A 1 4.30 -0.05 -14.59
N ASP A 2 4.98 -0.86 -15.41
CA ASP A 2 4.60 -2.23 -15.76
C ASP A 2 4.50 -3.19 -14.55
N MET A 3 3.42 -3.97 -14.48
CA MET A 3 3.12 -4.97 -13.43
C MET A 3 4.21 -6.04 -13.26
N THR A 4 5.02 -6.30 -14.29
CA THR A 4 6.11 -7.28 -14.30
C THR A 4 7.31 -6.86 -13.43
N THR A 5 7.55 -5.56 -13.27
CA THR A 5 8.62 -5.05 -12.39
C THR A 5 8.25 -5.22 -10.90
N TYR A 6 6.97 -5.14 -10.57
CA TYR A 6 6.45 -5.25 -9.20
C TYR A 6 6.51 -6.68 -8.62
N GLN A 7 6.35 -7.70 -9.46
CA GLN A 7 6.48 -9.09 -9.02
C GLN A 7 7.93 -9.44 -8.66
N LYS A 8 8.92 -8.85 -9.35
CA LYS A 8 10.35 -9.11 -9.16
C LYS A 8 10.98 -8.39 -7.97
N MET A 9 10.34 -7.35 -7.43
CA MET A 9 10.83 -6.67 -6.22
C MET A 9 10.72 -7.58 -5.00
N THR A 10 11.80 -7.66 -4.25
CA THR A 10 11.89 -8.46 -3.02
C THR A 10 11.08 -7.82 -1.89
N ASN A 11 10.68 -8.62 -0.89
CA ASN A 11 9.96 -8.13 0.29
C ASN A 11 10.64 -6.89 0.91
N ALA A 12 11.96 -6.94 1.05
CA ALA A 12 12.75 -5.86 1.64
C ALA A 12 12.66 -4.53 0.87
N GLN A 13 12.39 -4.55 -0.43
CA GLN A 13 12.30 -3.34 -1.26
C GLN A 13 10.90 -2.69 -1.24
N LEU A 14 9.89 -3.45 -0.81
CA LEU A 14 8.49 -3.04 -0.84
C LEU A 14 7.97 -2.65 0.54
N ILE A 15 8.45 -3.33 1.59
CA ILE A 15 8.07 -3.01 2.97
C ILE A 15 8.46 -1.56 3.30
N GLY A 16 7.52 -0.81 3.89
CA GLY A 16 7.68 0.60 4.23
C GLY A 16 7.28 1.57 3.12
N ARG A 17 7.05 1.10 1.88
CA ARG A 17 6.59 1.97 0.80
C ARG A 17 5.09 2.27 0.90
N LYS A 18 4.73 3.51 0.55
CA LYS A 18 3.34 3.91 0.43
C LYS A 18 2.77 3.51 -0.93
N VAL A 19 1.54 3.04 -0.92
CA VAL A 19 0.72 2.73 -2.08
C VAL A 19 -0.58 3.50 -2.00
N ARG A 20 -1.19 3.72 -3.16
CA ARG A 20 -2.54 4.26 -3.29
C ARG A 20 -3.46 3.18 -3.83
N THR A 21 -4.67 3.08 -3.29
CA THR A 21 -5.67 2.15 -3.80
C THR A 21 -6.24 2.63 -5.14
N LEU A 22 -6.28 1.75 -6.14
CA LEU A 22 -6.85 2.02 -7.47
C LEU A 22 -8.32 1.64 -7.58
N ARG A 23 -8.84 0.93 -6.57
CA ARG A 23 -10.24 0.55 -6.41
C ARG A 23 -10.59 0.51 -4.94
N THR A 24 -11.88 0.49 -4.61
CA THR A 24 -12.33 0.21 -3.25
C THR A 24 -11.89 -1.20 -2.86
N LEU A 25 -11.18 -1.32 -1.74
CA LEU A 25 -10.81 -2.61 -1.16
C LEU A 25 -11.75 -2.90 0.02
N SER A 26 -12.10 -4.16 0.25
CA SER A 26 -12.92 -4.54 1.38
C SER A 26 -12.39 -5.83 1.99
N ASN A 27 -12.35 -5.89 3.32
CA ASN A 27 -11.93 -7.08 4.07
C ASN A 27 -13.06 -7.67 4.93
N ARG A 28 -14.34 -7.49 4.54
CA ARG A 28 -15.56 -7.80 5.33
C ARG A 28 -15.74 -7.03 6.63
N VAL A 29 -14.67 -6.49 7.21
CA VAL A 29 -14.68 -5.69 8.44
C VAL A 29 -14.76 -4.21 8.11
N GLU A 30 -13.99 -3.78 7.11
CA GLU A 30 -13.87 -2.38 6.71
C GLU A 30 -13.78 -2.27 5.18
N GLU A 31 -14.29 -1.15 4.67
CA GLU A 31 -14.15 -0.75 3.27
C GLU A 31 -13.15 0.41 3.18
N ILE A 32 -12.12 0.21 2.38
CA ILE A 32 -11.08 1.19 2.11
C ILE A 32 -11.40 1.83 0.76
N PRO A 33 -11.75 3.13 0.73
CA PRO A 33 -12.14 3.78 -0.51
C PRO A 33 -10.98 3.86 -1.51
N ILE A 34 -11.32 4.01 -2.78
CA ILE A 34 -10.36 4.31 -3.85
C ILE A 34 -9.58 5.59 -3.51
N GLY A 35 -8.30 5.62 -3.85
CA GLY A 35 -7.42 6.76 -3.65
C GLY A 35 -6.82 6.85 -2.25
N THR A 36 -7.10 5.90 -1.36
CA THR A 36 -6.55 5.85 0.00
C THR A 36 -5.07 5.49 -0.03
N ALA A 37 -4.26 6.23 0.72
CA ALA A 37 -2.85 5.90 0.91
C ALA A 37 -2.69 4.87 2.03
N LEU A 38 -1.94 3.81 1.76
CA LEU A 38 -1.61 2.74 2.71
C LEU A 38 -0.12 2.42 2.62
N THR A 39 0.43 1.81 3.65
CA THR A 39 1.83 1.37 3.69
C THR A 39 1.93 -0.14 3.56
N ILE A 40 2.83 -0.62 2.70
CA ILE A 40 3.11 -2.05 2.57
C ILE A 40 3.90 -2.51 3.81
N VAL A 41 3.40 -3.52 4.51
CA VAL A 41 4.11 -4.13 5.65
C VAL A 41 4.62 -5.55 5.35
N ARG A 42 4.06 -6.20 4.32
CA ARG A 42 4.47 -7.54 3.91
C ARG A 42 4.01 -7.85 2.47
N LYS A 43 4.74 -8.71 1.78
CA LYS A 43 4.32 -9.36 0.52
C LYS A 43 4.44 -10.88 0.69
N HIS A 44 3.32 -11.59 0.62
CA HIS A 44 3.27 -13.06 0.62
C HIS A 44 2.48 -13.55 -0.60
N SER A 45 1.22 -13.98 -0.44
CA SER A 45 0.29 -14.27 -1.55
C SER A 45 -0.35 -13.01 -2.15
N GLY A 46 -0.02 -11.84 -1.60
CA GLY A 46 -0.47 -10.51 -1.98
C GLY A 46 0.15 -9.48 -1.04
N PHE A 47 -0.28 -8.24 -1.16
CA PHE A 47 0.16 -7.15 -0.30
C PHE A 47 -0.61 -7.11 1.01
N HIS A 48 0.13 -6.99 2.10
CA HIS A 48 -0.40 -6.64 3.40
C HIS A 48 -0.17 -5.14 3.56
N LEU A 49 -1.26 -4.40 3.68
CA LEU A 49 -1.28 -2.96 3.73
C LEU A 49 -1.82 -2.52 5.07
N THR A 50 -1.24 -1.46 5.60
CA THR A 50 -1.74 -0.82 6.81
C THR A 50 -1.88 0.68 6.58
N GLY A 51 -2.96 1.27 7.08
CA GLY A 51 -3.16 2.71 7.02
C GLY A 51 -2.63 3.42 8.24
N ASP A 52 -2.73 4.74 8.21
CA ASP A 52 -2.51 5.56 9.39
C ASP A 52 -3.58 5.31 10.45
N ARG A 53 -3.22 5.61 11.69
CA ARG A 53 -4.17 5.55 12.80
C ARG A 53 -5.16 6.69 12.63
N CYS A 54 -6.45 6.38 12.55
CA CYS A 54 -7.49 7.42 12.51
C CYS A 54 -7.41 8.28 13.77
N GLU A 55 -7.32 9.60 13.61
CA GLU A 55 -7.20 10.54 14.72
C GLU A 55 -8.50 10.65 15.54
N HIS A 56 -9.64 10.32 14.95
CA HIS A 56 -10.94 10.37 15.61
C HIS A 56 -11.22 9.17 16.52
N CYS A 57 -10.92 7.95 16.05
CA CYS A 57 -11.27 6.71 16.78
C CYS A 57 -10.06 5.87 17.19
N GLY A 58 -8.85 6.25 16.76
CA GLY A 58 -7.63 5.51 17.06
C GLY A 58 -7.53 4.15 16.37
N VAL A 59 -8.44 3.81 15.46
CA VAL A 59 -8.44 2.55 14.71
C VAL A 59 -7.40 2.63 13.58
N ARG A 60 -6.70 1.52 13.34
CA ARG A 60 -5.74 1.38 12.25
C ARG A 60 -6.28 0.33 11.28
N VAL A 61 -6.45 0.72 10.02
CA VAL A 61 -6.89 -0.21 8.98
C VAL A 61 -5.76 -1.18 8.63
N PHE A 62 -6.11 -2.45 8.49
CA PHE A 62 -5.21 -3.50 8.07
C PHE A 62 -5.90 -4.42 7.07
N ILE A 63 -5.32 -4.54 5.87
CA ILE A 63 -5.86 -5.40 4.81
C ILE A 63 -4.76 -6.30 4.28
N HIS A 64 -5.09 -7.56 4.02
CA HIS A 64 -4.17 -8.58 3.55
C HIS A 64 -4.63 -9.14 2.20
N GLY A 65 -3.70 -9.74 1.46
CA GLY A 65 -4.01 -10.38 0.18
C GLY A 65 -4.37 -9.39 -0.92
N VAL A 66 -3.95 -8.13 -0.83
CA VAL A 66 -4.25 -7.13 -1.86
C VAL A 66 -3.42 -7.40 -3.11
N GLU A 67 -4.08 -7.55 -4.24
CA GLU A 67 -3.41 -7.78 -5.52
C GLU A 67 -2.62 -6.55 -5.96
N ALA A 68 -1.50 -6.76 -6.64
CA ALA A 68 -0.68 -5.66 -7.18
C ALA A 68 -1.45 -4.74 -8.13
N SER A 69 -2.38 -5.29 -8.92
CA SER A 69 -3.20 -4.52 -9.85
C SER A 69 -4.24 -3.62 -9.15
N ALA A 70 -4.47 -3.81 -7.86
CA ALA A 70 -5.43 -3.03 -7.08
C ALA A 70 -4.80 -1.79 -6.43
N VAL A 71 -3.48 -1.64 -6.52
CA VAL A 71 -2.71 -0.57 -5.89
C VAL A 71 -1.63 -0.03 -6.81
N GLU A 72 -1.30 1.24 -6.66
CA GLU A 72 -0.13 1.86 -7.29
C GLU A 72 0.86 2.27 -6.20
N LEU A 73 2.17 2.08 -6.42
CA LEU A 73 3.16 2.67 -5.54
C LEU A 73 3.12 4.19 -5.69
N ILE A 74 3.04 4.89 -4.57
CA ILE A 74 3.30 6.31 -4.52
C ILE A 74 4.81 6.43 -4.59
N SER A 75 5.35 6.69 -5.78
CA SER A 75 6.75 7.06 -5.92
C SER A 75 6.95 8.39 -5.19
N GLU A 76 7.54 8.34 -4.01
CA GLU A 76 8.28 9.48 -3.48
C GLU A 76 9.54 9.64 -4.32
N ASP A 77 9.38 10.12 -5.56
CA ASP A 77 10.47 10.81 -6.27
C ASP A 77 10.54 12.24 -5.72
N SER A 78 10.76 12.36 -4.40
CA SER A 78 11.34 13.56 -3.82
C SER A 78 12.82 13.29 -3.67
N LYS A 79 13.46 13.23 -4.83
CA LYS A 79 14.84 13.63 -5.00
C LYS A 79 14.92 15.14 -4.74
N GLU A 80 14.73 15.58 -3.51
CA GLU A 80 15.25 16.87 -3.09
C GLU A 80 16.68 16.66 -2.61
N LEU A 81 17.55 16.86 -3.58
CA LEU A 81 18.97 17.12 -3.43
C LEU A 81 19.16 18.41 -2.61
N ALA A 82 19.91 18.34 -1.51
CA ALA A 82 20.86 19.36 -1.03
C ALA A 82 21.53 18.74 0.21
N VAL A 83 22.74 18.18 0.08
CA VAL A 83 24.02 18.86 0.39
C VAL A 83 23.99 19.51 1.76
#